data_AF-A0A9D8CWB0-F1
#
_entry.id   AF-A0A9D8CWB0-F1
#
_cell.length_a   1.000
_cell.length_b   1.000
_cell.length_c   1.000
_cell.angle_alpha   90.00
_cell.angle_beta   90.00
_cell.angle_gamma   90.00
#
_symmetry.space_group_name_H-M   'P 1'
#
loop_
_entity.id
_entity.type
_entity.pdbx_description
1 polymer ?
#
loop_
_entity_poly.entity_id
_entity_poly.type
_entity_poly.pdbx_seq_one_letter_code
_entity_poly.pdbx_strand_id
1 'polypeptide(L)'
;MIAPPNPGSGGFDNVVLAWNGSFQAARAVEYALPLLAKAKAITMLVVGSTPDDVGANYLARNLGRHGIKTTIDAIDPGAVSGRSRGRALLDYTHGKGADLLVMGAYGRGQVLSFLGLGGATGKVISSCRVPLLMAH
;
A
#
# COMPACT_ATOMS: atom_id res chain seq x y z
N MET A 1 12.99 2.26 0.34
CA MET A 1 12.58 0.89 -0.06
C MET A 1 13.20 -0.09 0.92
N ILE A 2 12.47 -1.12 1.32
CA ILE A 2 12.93 -2.20 2.19
C ILE A 2 12.81 -3.50 1.38
N ALA A 3 13.93 -4.19 1.20
CA ALA A 3 13.95 -5.51 0.57
C ALA A 3 13.52 -6.58 1.58
N PRO A 4 12.77 -7.61 1.17
CA PRO A 4 12.43 -8.72 2.05
C PRO A 4 13.66 -9.61 2.30
N PRO A 5 13.65 -10.46 3.34
CA PRO A 5 14.78 -11.33 3.67
C PRO A 5 15.14 -12.33 2.57
N ASN A 6 14.18 -12.69 1.73
CA ASN A 6 14.37 -13.57 0.59
C ASN A 6 13.69 -12.94 -0.64
N PRO A 7 14.37 -12.02 -1.35
CA PRO A 7 13.83 -11.44 -2.56
C PRO A 7 13.78 -12.52 -3.63
N GLY A 8 12.58 -12.86 -4.11
CA GLY A 8 12.44 -13.72 -5.29
C GLY A 8 13.10 -13.07 -6.51
N SER A 9 13.30 -13.84 -7.59
CA SER A 9 13.88 -13.34 -8.85
C SER A 9 12.92 -12.47 -9.70
N GLY A 10 11.81 -12.03 -9.12
CA GLY A 10 10.70 -11.38 -9.83
C GLY A 10 10.94 -9.89 -10.12
N GLY A 11 10.28 -9.39 -11.16
CA GLY A 11 10.17 -7.94 -11.42
C GLY A 11 9.20 -7.25 -10.45
N PHE A 12 8.78 -6.04 -10.80
CA PHE A 12 7.67 -5.31 -10.15
C PHE A 12 6.44 -5.34 -11.07
N ASP A 13 6.01 -6.54 -11.43
CA ASP A 13 4.95 -6.76 -12.41
C ASP A 13 3.55 -6.62 -11.78
N ASN A 14 3.38 -7.04 -10.52
CA ASN A 14 2.11 -7.06 -9.79
C ASN A 14 2.22 -6.19 -8.53
N VAL A 15 1.75 -4.95 -8.62
CA VAL A 15 1.93 -3.96 -7.55
C VAL A 15 0.66 -3.76 -6.75
N VAL A 16 0.77 -3.81 -5.42
CA VAL A 16 -0.29 -3.31 -4.51
C VAL A 16 0.08 -1.91 -4.02
N LEU A 17 -0.81 -0.96 -4.24
CA LEU A 17 -0.75 0.40 -3.71
C LEU A 17 -1.69 0.51 -2.50
N ALA A 18 -1.15 0.57 -1.29
CA ALA A 18 -1.96 0.83 -0.10
C ALA A 18 -2.35 2.32 -0.05
N TRP A 19 -3.64 2.59 -0.17
CA TRP A 19 -4.17 3.95 -0.28
C TRP A 19 -5.11 4.29 0.88
N ASN A 20 -4.88 5.44 1.50
CA ASN A 20 -5.70 5.97 2.60
C ASN A 20 -5.93 7.49 2.49
N GLY A 21 -5.66 8.09 1.32
CA GLY A 21 -5.84 9.52 1.10
C GLY A 21 -4.78 10.43 1.77
N SER A 22 -3.78 9.86 2.44
CA SER A 22 -2.76 10.65 3.15
C SER A 22 -1.68 11.21 2.21
N PHE A 23 -1.05 12.31 2.63
CA PHE A 23 0.12 12.88 1.94
C PHE A 23 1.27 11.87 1.81
N GLN A 24 1.47 11.03 2.82
CA GLN A 24 2.52 10.00 2.80
C GLN A 24 2.24 8.92 1.76
N ALA A 25 0.97 8.50 1.63
CA ALA A 25 0.57 7.59 0.56
C ALA A 25 0.74 8.23 -0.82
N ALA A 26 0.41 9.51 -0.98
CA ALA A 26 0.60 10.24 -2.23
C ALA A 26 2.08 10.33 -2.63
N ARG A 27 2.99 10.70 -1.70
CA ARG A 27 4.44 10.68 -1.94
C ARG A 27 4.96 9.29 -2.31
N ALA A 28 4.45 8.24 -1.64
CA ALA A 28 4.87 6.87 -1.95
C ALA A 28 4.48 6.49 -3.38
N VAL A 29 3.28 6.87 -3.83
CA VAL A 29 2.84 6.67 -5.23
C VAL A 29 3.71 7.47 -6.19
N GLU A 30 4.03 8.72 -5.88
CA GLU A 30 4.92 9.56 -6.71
C GLU A 30 6.29 8.90 -6.91
N TYR A 31 6.93 8.42 -5.84
CA TYR A 31 8.20 7.70 -5.91
C TYR A 31 8.10 6.37 -6.66
N ALA A 32 6.92 5.76 -6.67
CA ALA A 32 6.68 4.50 -7.38
C ALA A 32 6.37 4.70 -8.87
N LEU A 33 6.11 5.91 -9.38
CA LEU A 33 5.69 6.15 -10.76
C LEU A 33 6.52 5.41 -11.83
N PRO A 34 7.88 5.41 -11.78
CA PRO A 34 8.68 4.68 -12.78
C PRO A 34 8.51 3.16 -12.72
N LEU A 35 8.17 2.61 -11.54
CA LEU A 35 7.90 1.19 -11.35
C LEU A 35 6.49 0.86 -11.83
N LEU A 36 5.50 1.69 -11.45
CA LEU A 36 4.10 1.55 -11.87
C LEU A 36 3.94 1.64 -13.39
N ALA A 37 4.70 2.50 -14.06
CA ALA A 37 4.68 2.62 -15.51
C ALA A 37 5.13 1.33 -16.24
N LYS A 38 5.87 0.44 -15.56
CA LYS A 38 6.37 -0.84 -16.10
C LYS A 38 5.59 -2.05 -15.58
N ALA A 39 4.74 -1.86 -14.58
CA ALA A 39 3.97 -2.93 -13.98
C ALA A 39 2.89 -3.46 -14.94
N LYS A 40 2.65 -4.77 -14.88
CA LYS A 40 1.59 -5.45 -15.67
C LYS A 40 0.23 -5.27 -15.02
N ALA A 41 0.17 -5.28 -13.70
CA ALA A 41 -1.05 -5.10 -12.93
C ALA A 41 -0.78 -4.24 -11.69
N ILE A 42 -1.70 -3.31 -11.44
CA ILE A 42 -1.64 -2.45 -10.25
C ILE A 42 -3.01 -2.48 -9.59
N THR A 43 -3.04 -2.85 -8.32
CA THR A 43 -4.25 -2.79 -7.50
C THR A 43 -4.06 -1.79 -6.36
N MET A 44 -4.94 -0.80 -6.31
CA MET A 44 -5.05 0.13 -5.21
C MET A 44 -5.95 -0.49 -4.13
N LEU A 45 -5.37 -0.77 -2.98
CA LEU A 45 -6.09 -1.34 -1.85
C LEU A 45 -6.41 -0.26 -0.82
N VAL A 46 -7.70 -0.10 -0.52
CA VAL A 46 -8.18 0.72 0.59
C VAL A 46 -8.55 -0.18 1.77
N VAL A 47 -8.05 0.14 2.96
CA VAL A 47 -8.30 -0.67 4.18
C VAL A 47 -8.82 0.23 5.30
N GLY A 48 -9.99 -0.09 5.85
CA GLY A 48 -10.55 0.65 6.97
C GLY A 48 -11.29 1.95 6.58
N SER A 49 -11.57 2.16 5.29
CA SER A 49 -12.33 3.29 4.74
C SER A 49 -12.96 2.86 3.41
N THR A 50 -13.89 3.65 2.86
CA THR A 50 -14.38 3.40 1.50
C THR A 50 -13.47 4.07 0.46
N PRO A 51 -13.44 3.59 -0.80
CA PRO A 51 -12.71 4.24 -1.88
C PRO A 51 -13.04 5.72 -2.08
N ASP A 52 -14.29 6.11 -1.85
CA ASP A 52 -14.74 7.50 -2.04
C ASP A 52 -14.25 8.40 -0.91
N ASP A 53 -14.28 7.94 0.34
CA ASP A 53 -13.80 8.70 1.51
C ASP A 53 -12.34 9.15 1.38
N VAL A 54 -11.53 8.32 0.72
CA VAL A 54 -10.09 8.56 0.54
C VAL A 54 -9.75 9.06 -0.87
N GLY A 55 -10.75 9.33 -1.70
CA GLY A 55 -10.55 9.81 -3.07
C GLY A 55 -9.77 8.86 -3.98
N ALA A 56 -9.88 7.55 -3.78
CA ALA A 56 -9.19 6.53 -4.59
C ALA A 56 -9.51 6.68 -6.09
N ASN A 57 -10.76 7.00 -6.41
CA ASN A 57 -11.21 7.26 -7.78
C ASN A 57 -10.50 8.47 -8.43
N TYR A 58 -10.16 9.50 -7.65
CA TYR A 58 -9.40 10.64 -8.15
C TYR A 58 -7.96 10.26 -8.46
N LEU A 59 -7.32 9.50 -7.56
CA LEU A 59 -5.97 9.01 -7.79
C LEU A 59 -5.90 8.07 -9.00
N ALA A 60 -6.83 7.13 -9.14
CA ALA A 60 -6.89 6.22 -10.28
C ALA A 60 -7.04 6.98 -11.61
N ARG A 61 -7.92 7.99 -11.66
CA ARG A 61 -8.02 8.88 -12.84
C ARG A 61 -6.73 9.64 -13.11
N ASN A 62 -6.07 10.16 -12.07
CA ASN A 62 -4.82 10.88 -12.22
C ASN A 62 -3.71 9.99 -12.79
N LEU A 63 -3.54 8.79 -12.24
CA LEU A 63 -2.62 7.78 -12.76
C LEU A 63 -2.95 7.38 -14.20
N GLY A 64 -4.25 7.27 -14.52
CA GLY A 64 -4.71 7.01 -15.88
C GLY A 64 -4.26 8.05 -16.91
N ARG A 65 -4.13 9.32 -16.51
CA ARG A 65 -3.56 10.39 -17.37
C ARG A 65 -2.09 10.18 -17.68
N HIS A 66 -1.37 9.42 -16.85
CA HIS A 66 0.01 9.00 -17.07
C HIS A 66 0.11 7.62 -17.75
N GLY A 67 -1.00 7.09 -18.28
CA GLY A 67 -1.05 5.76 -18.91
C GLY A 67 -1.04 4.59 -17.91
N ILE A 68 -1.13 4.88 -16.61
CA ILE A 68 -1.07 3.87 -15.55
C ILE A 68 -2.50 3.46 -15.18
N LYS A 69 -2.89 2.23 -15.57
CA LYS A 69 -4.20 1.66 -15.22
C LYS A 69 -4.13 1.00 -13.86
N THR A 70 -5.16 1.23 -13.04
CA THR A 70 -5.26 0.64 -11.70
C THR A 70 -6.65 0.06 -11.49
N THR A 71 -6.74 -1.06 -10.78
CA THR A 71 -8.00 -1.54 -10.19
C THR A 71 -8.09 -1.04 -8.75
N ILE A 72 -9.30 -0.85 -8.24
CA ILE A 72 -9.52 -0.45 -6.85
C ILE A 72 -10.23 -1.59 -6.12
N ASP A 73 -9.58 -2.10 -5.08
CA ASP A 73 -10.17 -3.06 -4.16
C ASP A 73 -10.26 -2.41 -2.77
N ALA A 74 -11.24 -2.83 -1.97
CA ALA A 74 -11.42 -2.32 -0.63
C ALA A 74 -11.72 -3.45 0.36
N ILE A 75 -11.19 -3.32 1.57
CA ILE A 75 -11.58 -4.14 2.71
C ILE A 75 -12.52 -3.32 3.58
N ASP A 76 -13.69 -3.90 3.86
CA ASP A 76 -14.77 -3.28 4.64
C ASP A 76 -14.24 -2.62 5.94
N PRO A 77 -14.57 -1.35 6.21
CA PRO A 77 -14.20 -0.65 7.44
C PRO A 77 -14.56 -1.41 8.73
N GLY A 78 -15.70 -2.11 8.75
CA GLY A 78 -16.17 -2.88 9.90
C GLY A 78 -15.47 -4.23 10.06
N ALA A 79 -14.79 -4.73 9.03
CA ALA A 79 -14.15 -6.05 9.06
C ALA A 79 -12.79 -6.06 9.79
N VAL A 80 -12.16 -4.90 10.00
CA VAL A 80 -10.75 -4.83 10.45
C VAL A 80 -10.53 -3.73 11.48
N SER A 81 -10.10 -4.11 12.70
CA SER A 81 -9.71 -3.17 13.75
C SER A 81 -8.33 -2.54 13.50
N GLY A 82 -8.02 -1.46 14.22
CA GLY A 82 -6.79 -0.68 14.05
C GLY A 82 -5.49 -1.49 13.98
N ARG A 83 -5.35 -2.54 14.81
CA ARG A 83 -4.18 -3.43 14.86
C ARG A 83 -4.16 -4.49 13.75
N SER A 84 -5.32 -4.92 13.24
CA SER A 84 -5.39 -5.94 12.19
C SER A 84 -5.25 -5.37 10.77
N ARG A 85 -5.30 -4.05 10.56
CA ARG A 85 -5.14 -3.41 9.24
C ARG A 85 -3.83 -3.78 8.55
N GLY A 86 -2.71 -3.77 9.28
CA GLY A 86 -1.41 -4.16 8.71
C GLY A 86 -1.37 -5.63 8.30
N ARG A 87 -2.02 -6.51 9.07
CA ARG A 87 -2.15 -7.93 8.72
C ARG A 87 -3.05 -8.13 7.50
N ALA A 88 -4.21 -7.48 7.47
CA ALA A 88 -5.13 -7.56 6.33
C ALA A 88 -4.48 -7.07 5.03
N LEU A 89 -3.71 -5.98 5.09
CA LEU A 89 -2.91 -5.50 3.95
C LEU A 89 -1.89 -6.54 3.47
N LEU A 90 -1.15 -7.16 4.39
CA LEU A 90 -0.17 -8.20 4.04
C LEU A 90 -0.83 -9.44 3.47
N ASP A 91 -1.89 -9.93 4.11
CA ASP A 91 -2.64 -11.11 3.68
C ASP A 91 -3.23 -10.89 2.28
N TYR A 92 -3.79 -9.71 2.02
CA TYR A 92 -4.25 -9.32 0.69
C TYR A 92 -3.09 -9.26 -0.32
N THR A 93 -1.98 -8.60 0.03
CA THR A 93 -0.83 -8.42 -0.87
C THR A 93 -0.28 -9.78 -1.30
N HIS A 94 -0.07 -10.69 -0.35
CA HIS A 94 0.39 -12.04 -0.66
C HIS A 94 -0.66 -12.85 -1.42
N GLY A 95 -1.95 -12.75 -1.05
CA GLY A 95 -3.04 -13.45 -1.74
C GLY A 95 -3.24 -12.99 -3.19
N LYS A 96 -2.92 -11.73 -3.50
CA LYS A 96 -2.94 -11.17 -4.87
C LYS A 96 -1.73 -11.60 -5.70
N GLY A 97 -0.73 -12.25 -5.09
CA GLY A 97 0.53 -12.57 -5.76
C GLY A 97 1.32 -11.32 -6.15
N ALA A 98 1.16 -10.23 -5.39
CA ALA A 98 1.93 -9.02 -5.63
C ALA A 98 3.43 -9.26 -5.37
N ASP A 99 4.27 -8.59 -6.15
CA ASP A 99 5.73 -8.60 -6.05
C ASP A 99 6.30 -7.24 -5.60
N LEU A 100 5.42 -6.26 -5.36
CA LEU A 100 5.76 -4.98 -4.76
C LEU A 100 4.59 -4.46 -3.92
N LEU A 101 4.88 -4.04 -2.69
CA LEU A 101 3.96 -3.26 -1.86
C LEU A 101 4.44 -1.80 -1.79
N VAL A 102 3.58 -0.86 -2.15
CA VAL A 102 3.81 0.58 -1.99
C VAL A 102 2.85 1.11 -0.95
N MET A 103 3.35 1.82 0.06
CA MET A 103 2.50 2.42 1.09
C MET A 103 3.09 3.71 1.68
N GLY A 104 2.22 4.60 2.17
CA GLY A 104 2.66 5.67 3.06
C GLY A 104 3.02 5.13 4.45
N ALA A 105 4.04 5.71 5.08
CA ALA A 105 4.39 5.45 6.47
C ALA A 105 4.01 6.66 7.35
N TYR A 106 3.58 6.39 8.59
CA TYR A 106 3.33 7.39 9.63
C TYR A 106 2.37 8.54 9.23
N GLY A 107 1.13 8.19 8.88
CA GLY A 107 0.06 9.18 8.66
C GLY A 107 -0.41 9.90 9.94
N ARG A 108 -1.25 10.93 9.76
CA ARG A 108 -1.83 11.76 10.83
C ARG A 108 -2.45 10.87 11.93
N GLY A 109 -1.88 10.91 13.14
CA GLY A 109 -2.35 10.17 14.32
C GLY A 109 -1.54 8.93 14.73
N GLN A 110 -0.55 8.48 13.94
CA GLN A 110 0.27 7.29 14.26
C GLN A 110 1.65 7.61 14.84
N VAL A 111 2.06 8.89 14.89
CA VAL A 111 3.38 9.32 15.41
C VAL A 111 3.55 8.98 16.90
N LEU A 112 2.45 9.02 17.68
CA LEU A 112 2.44 8.67 19.11
C LEU A 112 2.47 7.16 19.40
N SER A 113 2.20 6.30 18.41
CA SER A 113 2.17 4.83 18.60
C SER A 113 3.58 4.20 18.68
N PHE A 114 4.61 4.94 18.27
CA PHE A 114 6.00 4.47 18.19
C PHE A 114 6.66 4.25 19.56
N LEU A 115 6.20 4.89 20.62
CA LEU A 115 6.82 4.80 21.95
C LEU A 115 6.44 3.54 22.76
N GLY A 116 5.72 2.57 22.19
CA GLY A 116 5.54 1.29 22.89
C GLY A 116 4.50 0.28 22.40
N LEU A 117 3.80 0.45 21.27
CA LEU A 117 2.77 -0.52 20.87
C LEU A 117 2.74 -0.78 19.36
N GLY A 118 2.85 -2.06 18.97
CA GLY A 118 2.88 -2.55 17.59
C GLY A 118 1.72 -2.06 16.72
N GLY A 119 1.97 -0.99 15.96
CA GLY A 119 1.05 -0.43 14.97
C GLY A 119 1.05 -1.19 13.64
N ALA A 120 0.11 -0.84 12.76
CA ALA A 120 -0.05 -1.46 11.45
C ALA A 120 1.23 -1.38 10.60
N THR A 121 1.92 -0.24 10.58
CA THR A 121 3.19 -0.06 9.84
C THR A 121 4.32 -0.94 10.36
N GLY A 122 4.50 -1.05 11.68
CA GLY A 122 5.52 -1.93 12.27
C GLY A 122 5.26 -3.41 11.97
N LYS A 123 3.98 -3.81 11.92
CA LYS A 123 3.60 -5.16 11.49
C LYS A 123 3.92 -5.41 10.01
N VAL A 124 3.67 -4.43 9.14
CA VAL A 124 4.03 -4.53 7.72
C VAL A 124 5.54 -4.67 7.55
N ILE A 125 6.33 -3.77 8.14
CA ILE A 125 7.80 -3.79 8.03
C ILE A 125 8.39 -5.14 8.50
N SER A 126 7.92 -5.67 9.64
CA SER A 126 8.46 -6.92 10.20
C SER A 126 8.00 -8.19 9.49
N SER A 127 6.92 -8.15 8.71
CA SER A 127 6.26 -9.36 8.17
C SER A 127 6.04 -9.34 6.65
N CYS A 128 6.41 -8.26 5.95
CA CYS A 128 6.34 -8.18 4.50
C CYS A 128 7.32 -9.13 3.84
N ARG A 129 6.84 -9.96 2.91
CA ARG A 129 7.66 -10.94 2.18
C ARG A 129 7.99 -10.50 0.76
N VAL A 130 7.58 -9.30 0.39
CA VAL A 130 7.83 -8.67 -0.91
C VAL A 130 8.56 -7.34 -0.70
N PRO A 131 9.28 -6.82 -1.70
CA PRO A 131 9.80 -5.46 -1.70
C PRO A 131 8.74 -4.45 -1.24
N LEU A 132 9.15 -3.57 -0.32
CA LEU A 132 8.29 -2.57 0.30
C LEU A 132 8.81 -1.16 0.01
N LEU A 133 8.08 -0.38 -0.78
CA LEU A 133 8.36 1.04 -0.99
C LEU A 133 7.52 1.88 -0.01
N MET A 134 8.20 2.70 0.79
CA MET A 134 7.55 3.62 1.72
C MET A 134 8.03 5.05 1.56
N ALA A 135 7.13 5.99 1.79
CA ALA A 135 7.43 7.41 1.94
C ALA A 135 6.78 7.97 3.22
N HIS A 136 7.36 9.04 3.76
CA HIS A 136 6.89 9.77 4.93
C HIS A 136 6.72 11.26 4.62
#